data_AF-M0KDM0-F1
#
_entry.id   AF-M0KDM0-F1
#
_cell.length_a   1.000
_cell.length_b   1.000
_cell.length_c   1.000
_cell.angle_alpha   90.00
_cell.angle_beta   90.00
_cell.angle_gamma   90.00
#
_symmetry.space_group_name_H-M   'P 1'
#
loop_
_entity.id
_entity.type
_entity.pdbx_description
1 polymer ?
#
loop_
_entity_poly.entity_id
_entity_poly.type
_entity_poly.pdbx_seq_one_letter_code
_entity_poly.pdbx_strand_id
1 'polypeptide(L)'
;MEFGETVPAGISIIGEGANKSTLAITRHASGENRPNQSGFIWYDGYDHGTVEIADVKLDGNYENVSGLAENNGGSWGLQMSKNGNFHLKRAWIRGWHLAGVRGRAVLRSVTNCTFQDNGIGRHNATNGKSNSHHISVRPQAGDEFTVKNSCFIDCAGNAINIRFGDGVTKIHNCYISGTGSGLCKMSAGKVIELKNIYHRANTPSLEQKVDKRDIGPDFHGRFFINNLGNRGTTPTTVIMDNVLSRDMSDYAFQAQDAIGDGPMNVIWKGDMIAIYNTNRVRDEAVIRDHGVGKFSNIDIDRLSIHNSKAKAFMFTSSQGTIDTFNHSNTDGIGNAGDVTINANNQGQERFSPSVPSIKEVGVSSVASGEDVTVNSGNRKR
;
A
#
# COMPACT_ATOMS: atom_id res chain seq x y z
N MET A 1 29.46 41.48 7.72
CA MET A 1 29.16 40.67 6.54
C MET A 1 28.27 39.54 7.05
N GLU A 2 26.96 39.75 7.02
CA GLU A 2 25.98 38.74 7.47
C GLU A 2 25.89 37.65 6.40
N PHE A 3 26.00 36.40 6.83
CA PHE A 3 25.69 35.26 5.98
C PHE A 3 24.18 35.26 5.69
N GLY A 4 23.81 35.70 4.48
CA GLY A 4 22.62 35.32 3.71
C GLY A 4 21.24 35.47 4.38
N GLU A 5 20.51 36.51 4.00
CA GLU A 5 19.05 36.64 4.24
C GLU A 5 18.20 35.60 3.48
N THR A 6 18.82 34.78 2.64
CA THR A 6 18.18 33.69 1.89
C THR A 6 18.44 32.35 2.56
N VAL A 7 17.37 31.73 3.07
CA VAL A 7 17.39 30.36 3.59
C VAL A 7 17.86 29.41 2.48
N PRO A 8 18.83 28.50 2.73
CA PRO A 8 19.33 27.61 1.70
C PRO A 8 18.24 26.63 1.24
N ALA A 9 18.18 26.40 -0.08
CA ALA A 9 17.33 25.37 -0.66
C ALA A 9 17.70 23.98 -0.11
N GLY A 10 16.74 23.06 -0.14
CA GLY A 10 16.96 21.67 0.24
C GLY A 10 18.00 20.97 -0.62
N ILE A 11 18.57 19.91 -0.06
CA ILE A 11 19.63 19.12 -0.70
C ILE A 11 19.00 17.94 -1.43
N SER A 12 19.24 17.86 -2.73
CA SER A 12 18.88 16.71 -3.58
C SER A 12 20.04 15.72 -3.69
N ILE A 13 19.74 14.42 -3.81
CA ILE A 13 20.76 13.36 -3.98
C ILE A 13 20.49 12.64 -5.30
N ILE A 14 21.43 12.76 -6.24
CA ILE A 14 21.31 12.19 -7.58
C ILE A 14 22.52 11.29 -7.85
N GLY A 15 22.28 10.01 -8.12
CA GLY A 15 23.32 9.04 -8.46
C GLY A 15 23.40 8.75 -9.97
N GLU A 16 24.22 7.78 -10.32
CA GLU A 16 24.40 7.30 -11.71
C GLU A 16 23.46 6.14 -12.08
N GLY A 17 22.57 5.76 -11.16
CA GLY A 17 21.60 4.68 -11.28
C GLY A 17 21.55 3.85 -10.00
N ALA A 18 20.38 3.33 -9.64
CA ALA A 18 20.20 2.55 -8.40
C ALA A 18 21.08 1.29 -8.30
N ASN A 19 21.58 0.77 -9.42
CA ASN A 19 22.52 -0.35 -9.45
C ASN A 19 23.99 0.07 -9.42
N LYS A 20 24.29 1.37 -9.52
CA LYS A 20 25.65 1.93 -9.57
C LYS A 20 25.98 2.77 -8.34
N SER A 21 25.01 3.54 -7.85
CA SER A 21 25.18 4.44 -6.71
C SER A 21 24.40 3.91 -5.51
N THR A 22 25.10 3.67 -4.40
CA THR A 22 24.50 3.19 -3.15
C THR A 22 24.94 4.07 -1.98
N LEU A 23 23.96 4.53 -1.20
CA LEU A 23 24.18 5.06 0.14
C LEU A 23 23.64 4.03 1.15
N ALA A 24 24.50 3.53 2.03
CA ALA A 24 24.16 2.43 2.92
C ALA A 24 24.53 2.70 4.38
N ILE A 25 23.76 2.13 5.32
CA ILE A 25 24.15 2.03 6.72
C ILE A 25 25.24 0.95 6.86
N THR A 26 26.36 1.30 7.49
CA THR A 26 27.45 0.36 7.72
C THR A 26 27.12 -0.61 8.85
N ARG A 27 27.61 -1.85 8.75
CA ARG A 27 27.46 -2.89 9.80
C ARG A 27 28.14 -2.54 11.14
N HIS A 28 28.99 -1.50 11.16
CA HIS A 28 29.80 -1.12 12.32
C HIS A 28 29.16 -0.03 13.18
N ALA A 29 27.90 0.35 12.91
CA ALA A 29 27.16 1.24 13.80
C ALA A 29 27.00 0.60 15.19
N SER A 30 27.70 1.12 16.20
CA SER A 30 27.78 0.52 17.55
C SER A 30 26.42 0.41 18.22
N GLY A 31 26.21 -0.66 19.01
CA GLY A 31 24.97 -0.94 19.75
C GLY A 31 24.60 0.07 20.82
N GLU A 32 25.61 0.66 21.43
CA GLU A 32 25.46 1.43 22.66
C GLU A 32 25.02 2.88 22.44
N ASN A 33 25.07 3.40 21.20
CA ASN A 33 24.77 4.78 20.84
C ASN A 33 23.76 4.90 19.68
N ARG A 34 22.63 4.19 19.71
CA ARG A 34 21.71 4.13 18.56
C ARG A 34 20.45 5.02 18.70
N PRO A 35 20.53 6.35 18.46
CA PRO A 35 19.34 7.11 18.14
C PRO A 35 18.73 6.58 16.83
N ASN A 36 17.46 6.90 16.57
CA ASN A 36 16.79 6.59 15.30
C ASN A 36 17.69 6.94 14.11
N GLN A 37 18.11 5.94 13.34
CA GLN A 37 18.95 6.13 12.16
C GLN A 37 18.07 6.51 10.97
N SER A 38 18.56 7.39 10.11
CA SER A 38 17.84 7.66 8.86
C SER A 38 18.81 7.91 7.71
N GLY A 39 18.47 7.39 6.53
CA GLY A 39 19.25 7.65 5.31
C GLY A 39 19.19 9.12 4.90
N PHE A 40 18.03 9.75 5.11
CA PHE A 40 17.83 11.18 4.93
C PHE A 40 16.80 11.71 5.93
N ILE A 41 17.10 12.84 6.57
CA ILE A 41 16.19 13.55 7.48
C ILE A 41 15.99 14.97 6.98
N TRP A 42 14.73 15.32 6.77
CA TRP A 42 14.28 16.69 6.57
C TRP A 42 13.72 17.18 7.91
N TYR A 43 14.40 18.14 8.55
CA TYR A 43 14.01 18.68 9.86
C TYR A 43 12.89 19.72 9.75
N ASP A 44 12.05 19.78 10.81
CA ASP A 44 11.00 20.79 10.97
C ASP A 44 11.62 22.20 11.14
N GLY A 45 10.85 23.26 10.83
CA GLY A 45 11.24 24.65 11.07
C GLY A 45 11.72 25.43 9.83
N TYR A 46 11.91 24.75 8.69
CA TYR A 46 12.36 25.37 7.45
C TYR A 46 11.52 24.89 6.26
N ASP A 47 11.33 25.74 5.27
CA ASP A 47 10.89 25.31 3.93
C ASP A 47 12.14 24.97 3.11
N HIS A 48 12.30 23.70 2.73
CA HIS A 48 13.47 23.28 1.96
C HIS A 48 13.19 23.32 0.44
N GLY A 49 12.11 23.97 0.01
CA GLY A 49 11.76 24.11 -1.40
C GLY A 49 11.50 22.75 -2.03
N THR A 50 12.09 22.49 -3.19
CA THR A 50 11.92 21.23 -3.93
C THR A 50 13.16 20.37 -3.82
N VAL A 51 12.99 19.15 -3.32
CA VAL A 51 14.04 18.15 -3.15
C VAL A 51 13.74 16.91 -3.98
N GLU A 52 14.76 16.39 -4.65
CA GLU A 52 14.69 15.12 -5.39
C GLU A 52 15.73 14.13 -4.86
N ILE A 53 15.32 12.87 -4.69
CA ILE A 53 16.25 11.74 -4.62
C ILE A 53 16.04 10.86 -5.85
N ALA A 54 17.10 10.72 -6.65
CA ALA A 54 17.05 9.99 -7.89
C ALA A 54 18.27 9.11 -8.16
N ASP A 55 18.05 8.06 -8.95
CA ASP A 55 19.12 7.24 -9.55
C ASP A 55 20.10 6.68 -8.51
N VAL A 56 19.58 6.29 -7.35
CA VAL A 56 20.39 5.83 -6.22
C VAL A 56 19.68 4.74 -5.45
N LYS A 57 20.45 3.84 -4.83
CA LYS A 57 19.96 2.91 -3.82
C LYS A 57 20.22 3.45 -2.43
N LEU A 58 19.17 3.56 -1.62
CA LEU A 58 19.24 3.86 -0.19
C LEU A 58 19.03 2.57 0.59
N ASP A 59 20.11 2.09 1.20
CA ASP A 59 20.21 0.75 1.78
C ASP A 59 20.32 0.82 3.31
N GLY A 60 19.21 0.55 3.99
CA GLY A 60 19.16 0.54 5.44
C GLY A 60 19.90 -0.66 6.04
N ASN A 61 20.22 -1.68 5.23
CA ASN A 61 21.03 -2.82 5.62
C ASN A 61 20.55 -3.55 6.89
N TYR A 62 19.24 -3.56 7.18
CA TYR A 62 18.70 -4.05 8.47
C TYR A 62 19.13 -5.47 8.82
N GLU A 63 19.30 -6.34 7.82
CA GLU A 63 19.71 -7.74 8.00
C GLU A 63 21.09 -7.88 8.65
N ASN A 64 21.96 -6.88 8.46
CA ASN A 64 23.34 -6.89 8.94
C ASN A 64 23.57 -5.91 10.11
N VAL A 65 22.51 -5.24 10.58
CA VAL A 65 22.56 -4.32 11.71
C VAL A 65 21.76 -4.92 12.86
N SER A 66 22.45 -5.59 13.78
CA SER A 66 21.85 -6.18 14.98
C SER A 66 21.23 -5.10 15.89
N GLY A 67 20.29 -5.46 16.76
CA GLY A 67 19.79 -4.58 17.84
C GLY A 67 19.05 -3.31 17.38
N LEU A 68 18.50 -3.27 16.15
CA LEU A 68 17.70 -2.13 15.66
C LEU A 68 16.38 -1.93 16.42
N ALA A 69 15.86 -2.99 17.06
CA ALA A 69 14.62 -2.94 17.83
C ALA A 69 14.84 -2.59 19.32
N GLU A 70 16.08 -2.61 19.81
CA GLU A 70 16.42 -2.36 21.21
C GLU A 70 16.33 -0.87 21.55
N ASN A 71 16.09 -0.53 22.82
CA ASN A 71 16.13 0.84 23.34
C ASN A 71 15.24 1.88 22.60
N ASN A 72 14.08 1.46 22.06
CA ASN A 72 13.21 2.29 21.21
C ASN A 72 13.88 2.82 19.92
N GLY A 73 14.94 2.15 19.47
CA GLY A 73 15.64 2.47 18.24
C GLY A 73 14.89 2.08 16.96
N GLY A 74 15.61 2.20 15.84
CA GLY A 74 15.20 1.73 14.53
C GLY A 74 15.75 2.60 13.41
N SER A 75 15.46 2.24 12.16
CA SER A 75 15.95 2.95 10.98
C SER A 75 14.83 3.31 10.00
N TRP A 76 14.85 4.56 9.53
CA TRP A 76 13.94 5.08 8.48
C TRP A 76 14.73 5.36 7.22
N GLY A 77 14.24 4.97 6.04
CA GLY A 77 14.93 5.38 4.81
C GLY A 77 14.94 6.89 4.65
N LEU A 78 13.75 7.46 4.60
CA LEU A 78 13.52 8.89 4.45
C LEU A 78 12.53 9.36 5.51
N GLN A 79 12.91 10.41 6.25
CA GLN A 79 12.04 11.05 7.22
C GLN A 79 11.81 12.50 6.86
N MET A 80 10.57 12.85 6.49
CA MET A 80 10.24 14.18 6.00
C MET A 80 9.55 15.06 7.05
N SER A 81 9.75 16.39 6.93
CA SER A 81 9.15 17.43 7.78
C SER A 81 7.74 17.82 7.30
N LYS A 82 7.28 19.04 7.62
CA LYS A 82 5.96 19.56 7.24
C LYS A 82 5.93 20.37 5.94
N ASN A 83 7.00 21.06 5.57
CA ASN A 83 6.98 22.08 4.49
C ASN A 83 7.94 21.70 3.36
N GLY A 84 7.59 22.06 2.13
CA GLY A 84 8.34 21.83 0.90
C GLY A 84 7.71 20.76 -0.01
N ASN A 85 8.46 20.36 -1.04
CA ASN A 85 8.07 19.32 -2.00
C ASN A 85 9.19 18.29 -2.15
N PHE A 86 8.86 17.01 -2.05
CA PHE A 86 9.81 15.92 -2.23
C PHE A 86 9.39 14.97 -3.34
N HIS A 87 10.37 14.58 -4.16
CA HIS A 87 10.19 13.68 -5.29
C HIS A 87 11.16 12.49 -5.21
N LEU A 88 10.66 11.28 -5.43
CA LEU A 88 11.46 10.07 -5.61
C LEU A 88 11.39 9.59 -7.04
N LYS A 89 12.55 9.33 -7.65
CA LYS A 89 12.62 8.93 -9.05
C LYS A 89 13.70 7.88 -9.30
N ARG A 90 13.36 6.73 -9.89
CA ARG A 90 14.36 5.69 -10.22
C ARG A 90 15.27 5.31 -9.03
N ALA A 91 14.70 5.35 -7.83
CA ALA A 91 15.42 5.06 -6.60
C ALA A 91 15.04 3.68 -6.06
N TRP A 92 16.01 2.99 -5.44
CA TRP A 92 15.76 1.73 -4.74
C TRP A 92 15.89 1.95 -3.24
N ILE A 93 14.77 1.87 -2.53
CA ILE A 93 14.70 2.05 -1.08
C ILE A 93 14.57 0.68 -0.45
N ARG A 94 15.64 0.17 0.18
CA ARG A 94 15.63 -1.18 0.75
C ARG A 94 16.13 -1.29 2.17
N GLY A 95 15.60 -2.29 2.86
CA GLY A 95 16.20 -2.81 4.09
C GLY A 95 16.12 -1.85 5.27
N TRP A 96 15.03 -1.09 5.41
CA TRP A 96 14.82 -0.14 6.50
C TRP A 96 13.88 -0.71 7.57
N HIS A 97 14.32 -0.77 8.83
CA HIS A 97 13.60 -1.47 9.91
C HIS A 97 12.22 -0.86 10.24
N LEU A 98 12.08 0.46 10.23
CA LEU A 98 10.83 1.14 10.60
C LEU A 98 9.96 1.52 9.40
N ALA A 99 10.53 2.03 8.32
CA ALA A 99 9.84 2.24 7.05
C ALA A 99 10.83 2.67 5.97
N GLY A 100 10.42 2.52 4.71
CA GLY A 100 11.13 3.15 3.60
C GLY A 100 11.00 4.68 3.67
N VAL A 101 9.78 5.19 3.78
CA VAL A 101 9.50 6.63 3.70
C VAL A 101 8.42 7.05 4.68
N ARG A 102 8.74 8.03 5.53
CA ARG A 102 7.78 8.84 6.27
C ARG A 102 7.65 10.20 5.58
N GLY A 103 6.81 10.25 4.56
CA GLY A 103 6.68 11.40 3.64
C GLY A 103 5.82 12.55 4.16
N ARG A 104 4.96 12.29 5.16
CA ARG A 104 4.00 13.27 5.69
C ARG A 104 3.21 13.95 4.54
N ALA A 105 3.12 15.28 4.51
CA ALA A 105 2.44 16.02 3.45
C ALA A 105 3.39 16.47 2.32
N VAL A 106 4.70 16.21 2.46
CA VAL A 106 5.75 16.79 1.61
C VAL A 106 6.10 15.87 0.44
N LEU A 107 5.95 14.55 0.59
CA LEU A 107 6.15 13.61 -0.51
C LEU A 107 5.05 13.80 -1.56
N ARG A 108 5.42 14.36 -2.73
CA ARG A 108 4.50 14.66 -3.83
C ARG A 108 4.50 13.56 -4.88
N SER A 109 5.66 12.98 -5.19
CA SER A 109 5.71 11.91 -6.19
C SER A 109 6.73 10.82 -5.92
N VAL A 110 6.40 9.62 -6.39
CA VAL A 110 7.24 8.42 -6.43
C VAL A 110 7.11 7.83 -7.82
N THR A 111 8.20 7.78 -8.59
CA THR A 111 8.15 7.36 -10.00
C THR A 111 9.28 6.41 -10.34
N ASN A 112 8.95 5.25 -10.91
CA ASN A 112 9.92 4.21 -11.27
C ASN A 112 10.77 3.76 -10.07
N CYS A 113 10.22 3.68 -8.87
CA CYS A 113 10.98 3.30 -7.68
C CYS A 113 10.74 1.85 -7.29
N THR A 114 11.72 1.24 -6.61
CA THR A 114 11.58 -0.07 -5.97
C THR A 114 11.68 0.10 -4.46
N PHE A 115 10.67 -0.37 -3.73
CA PHE A 115 10.70 -0.49 -2.27
C PHE A 115 10.78 -1.96 -1.91
N GLN A 116 11.78 -2.34 -1.12
CA GLN A 116 12.00 -3.74 -0.80
C GLN A 116 12.41 -3.93 0.66
N ASP A 117 11.84 -4.95 1.33
CA ASP A 117 12.27 -5.38 2.66
C ASP A 117 12.30 -4.22 3.66
N ASN A 118 11.27 -3.37 3.62
CA ASN A 118 11.15 -2.25 4.57
C ASN A 118 10.03 -2.52 5.57
N GLY A 119 10.26 -2.13 6.81
CA GLY A 119 9.33 -2.38 7.90
C GLY A 119 9.35 -3.82 8.39
N ILE A 120 10.40 -4.59 8.09
CA ILE A 120 10.59 -5.95 8.55
C ILE A 120 11.24 -5.91 9.94
N GLY A 121 10.68 -6.66 10.91
CA GLY A 121 11.26 -6.80 12.26
C GLY A 121 10.44 -6.23 13.44
N ARG A 122 9.33 -5.52 13.20
CA ARG A 122 8.42 -5.08 14.28
C ARG A 122 7.00 -5.55 14.00
N HIS A 123 6.62 -6.66 14.62
CA HIS A 123 5.25 -7.19 14.50
C HIS A 123 4.32 -6.51 15.47
N ASN A 124 3.03 -6.53 15.12
CA ASN A 124 1.93 -6.22 16.02
C ASN A 124 2.28 -6.77 17.41
N ALA A 125 2.57 -5.93 18.39
CA ALA A 125 2.32 -6.34 19.77
C ALA A 125 0.86 -6.79 19.80
N THR A 126 0.51 -7.76 20.63
CA THR A 126 -0.84 -8.25 20.91
C THR A 126 -1.88 -7.13 21.13
N ASN A 127 -1.42 -5.88 21.31
CA ASN A 127 -2.20 -4.64 21.50
C ASN A 127 -2.01 -3.58 20.38
N GLY A 128 -1.58 -3.93 19.17
CA GLY A 128 -1.57 -3.02 18.01
C GLY A 128 -0.54 -1.87 18.03
N LYS A 129 0.60 -2.03 18.72
CA LYS A 129 1.52 -0.90 18.99
C LYS A 129 2.43 -0.45 17.83
N SER A 130 2.62 -1.21 16.74
CA SER A 130 3.34 -0.72 15.55
C SER A 130 3.19 -1.65 14.35
N ASN A 131 2.65 -1.15 13.24
CA ASN A 131 2.84 -1.75 11.91
C ASN A 131 3.67 -0.78 11.08
N SER A 132 4.75 -1.27 10.50
CA SER A 132 5.66 -0.51 9.65
C SER A 132 5.21 -0.58 8.18
N HIS A 133 5.48 0.45 7.38
CA HIS A 133 4.98 0.59 6.00
C HIS A 133 6.14 0.86 5.04
N HIS A 134 5.99 0.60 3.73
CA HIS A 134 6.96 1.14 2.78
C HIS A 134 6.87 2.67 2.74
N ILE A 135 5.66 3.21 2.57
CA ILE A 135 5.39 4.65 2.51
C ILE A 135 4.29 5.04 3.50
N SER A 136 4.48 6.15 4.21
CA SER A 136 3.43 6.82 4.98
C SER A 136 3.31 8.29 4.61
N VAL A 137 2.10 8.72 4.24
CA VAL A 137 1.77 10.07 3.78
C VAL A 137 0.47 10.60 4.43
N ARG A 138 0.26 11.90 4.33
CA ARG A 138 -0.96 12.62 4.73
C ARG A 138 -1.22 13.85 3.82
N PRO A 139 -1.54 13.64 2.54
CA PRO A 139 -1.84 14.74 1.62
C PRO A 139 -2.99 15.59 2.18
N GLN A 140 -2.80 16.91 2.27
CA GLN A 140 -3.82 17.83 2.77
C GLN A 140 -4.81 18.22 1.66
N ALA A 141 -5.90 18.91 2.02
CA ALA A 141 -6.81 19.46 1.02
C ALA A 141 -6.06 20.37 0.04
N GLY A 142 -6.24 20.15 -1.27
CA GLY A 142 -5.51 20.84 -2.33
C GLY A 142 -4.19 20.18 -2.76
N ASP A 143 -3.67 19.22 -1.98
CA ASP A 143 -2.47 18.48 -2.33
C ASP A 143 -2.76 17.26 -3.23
N GLU A 144 -1.78 16.90 -4.05
CA GLU A 144 -1.75 15.64 -4.80
C GLU A 144 -0.49 14.82 -4.45
N PHE A 145 -0.69 13.53 -4.16
CA PHE A 145 0.38 12.54 -4.03
C PHE A 145 0.25 11.49 -5.14
N THR A 146 1.33 11.26 -5.88
CA THR A 146 1.34 10.34 -7.01
C THR A 146 2.40 9.24 -6.86
N VAL A 147 2.00 7.99 -7.08
CA VAL A 147 2.90 6.84 -7.24
C VAL A 147 2.70 6.25 -8.62
N LYS A 148 3.77 6.15 -9.41
CA LYS A 148 3.73 5.67 -10.79
C LYS A 148 4.82 4.65 -11.08
N ASN A 149 4.49 3.61 -11.85
CA ASN A 149 5.45 2.65 -12.41
C ASN A 149 6.40 2.05 -11.35
N SER A 150 5.91 1.80 -10.14
CA SER A 150 6.75 1.45 -8.98
C SER A 150 6.49 0.04 -8.47
N CYS A 151 7.51 -0.54 -7.84
CA CYS A 151 7.51 -1.90 -7.32
C CYS A 151 7.63 -1.89 -5.79
N PHE A 152 6.84 -2.72 -5.11
CA PHE A 152 6.82 -2.86 -3.66
C PHE A 152 6.89 -4.33 -3.28
N ILE A 153 7.95 -4.72 -2.59
CA ILE A 153 8.26 -6.11 -2.26
C ILE A 153 8.50 -6.24 -0.76
N ASP A 154 7.74 -7.12 -0.13
CA ASP A 154 7.89 -7.55 1.26
C ASP A 154 7.90 -6.40 2.28
N CYS A 155 6.74 -6.16 2.87
CA CYS A 155 6.55 -5.24 3.98
C CYS A 155 5.65 -5.89 5.05
N ALA A 156 6.03 -5.77 6.33
CA ALA A 156 5.22 -6.35 7.41
C ALA A 156 3.88 -5.60 7.63
N GLY A 157 3.72 -4.39 7.12
CA GLY A 157 2.45 -3.66 7.15
C GLY A 157 1.88 -3.42 5.76
N ASN A 158 1.64 -2.16 5.44
CA ASN A 158 1.06 -1.76 4.14
C ASN A 158 2.14 -1.22 3.21
N ALA A 159 1.98 -1.45 1.91
CA ALA A 159 2.82 -0.78 0.92
C ALA A 159 2.67 0.75 1.05
N ILE A 160 1.43 1.26 1.15
CA ILE A 160 1.17 2.68 1.34
C ILE A 160 0.21 2.90 2.51
N ASN A 161 0.50 3.89 3.36
CA ASN A 161 -0.34 4.28 4.48
C ASN A 161 -0.72 5.76 4.38
N ILE A 162 -1.99 6.02 4.08
CA ILE A 162 -2.62 7.34 4.04
C ILE A 162 -3.39 7.51 5.33
N ARG A 163 -2.83 8.29 6.27
CA ARG A 163 -3.32 8.30 7.65
C ARG A 163 -4.37 9.38 7.92
N PHE A 164 -4.23 10.55 7.29
CA PHE A 164 -5.02 11.76 7.53
C PHE A 164 -4.99 12.66 6.29
N GLY A 165 -5.90 13.64 6.26
CA GLY A 165 -5.96 14.70 5.25
C GLY A 165 -6.85 14.34 4.07
N ASP A 166 -7.44 15.36 3.46
CA ASP A 166 -8.43 15.24 2.38
C ASP A 166 -7.84 15.56 1.00
N GLY A 167 -6.58 15.20 0.79
CA GLY A 167 -5.91 15.36 -0.51
C GLY A 167 -6.29 14.27 -1.53
N VAL A 168 -5.67 14.37 -2.71
CA VAL A 168 -5.80 13.40 -3.81
C VAL A 168 -4.61 12.45 -3.81
N THR A 169 -4.86 11.15 -3.95
CA THR A 169 -3.79 10.15 -4.14
C THR A 169 -4.02 9.35 -5.42
N LYS A 170 -3.00 9.24 -6.25
CA LYS A 170 -3.02 8.48 -7.51
C LYS A 170 -1.92 7.42 -7.50
N ILE A 171 -2.28 6.14 -7.59
CA ILE A 171 -1.34 5.02 -7.61
C ILE A 171 -1.58 4.27 -8.92
N HIS A 172 -0.68 4.43 -9.89
CA HIS A 172 -0.85 3.90 -11.23
C HIS A 172 0.30 2.98 -11.62
N ASN A 173 -0.02 1.91 -12.33
CA ASN A 173 0.93 0.95 -12.89
C ASN A 173 1.93 0.48 -11.84
N CYS A 174 1.45 -0.21 -10.80
CA CYS A 174 2.28 -0.67 -9.69
C CYS A 174 2.16 -2.18 -9.46
N TYR A 175 3.29 -2.79 -9.11
CA TYR A 175 3.39 -4.19 -8.70
C TYR A 175 3.68 -4.26 -7.21
N ILE A 176 2.80 -4.91 -6.45
CA ILE A 176 2.92 -5.07 -5.01
C ILE A 176 2.86 -6.56 -4.67
N SER A 177 3.85 -7.05 -3.93
CA SER A 177 3.94 -8.45 -3.52
C SER A 177 4.52 -8.58 -2.12
N GLY A 178 3.85 -9.34 -1.25
CA GLY A 178 4.29 -9.55 0.12
C GLY A 178 3.90 -8.39 1.03
N THR A 179 2.67 -8.39 1.53
CA THR A 179 2.19 -7.38 2.49
C THR A 179 1.61 -8.05 3.73
N GLY A 180 2.10 -7.66 4.89
CA GLY A 180 1.63 -8.19 6.17
C GLY A 180 0.30 -7.59 6.65
N SER A 181 -0.08 -6.42 6.13
CA SER A 181 -1.39 -5.79 6.37
C SER A 181 -2.20 -5.60 5.09
N GLY A 182 -1.60 -5.15 3.99
CA GLY A 182 -2.33 -4.96 2.72
C GLY A 182 -1.64 -4.01 1.76
N LEU A 183 -2.31 -3.71 0.64
CA LEU A 183 -1.80 -2.73 -0.32
C LEU A 183 -1.83 -1.32 0.30
N CYS A 184 -2.98 -0.92 0.82
CA CYS A 184 -3.15 0.41 1.40
C CYS A 184 -3.95 0.42 2.71
N LYS A 185 -3.47 1.22 3.66
CA LYS A 185 -4.32 1.76 4.74
C LYS A 185 -4.81 3.14 4.32
N MET A 186 -6.11 3.29 4.10
CA MET A 186 -6.72 4.52 3.55
C MET A 186 -7.62 5.21 4.55
N SER A 187 -7.06 5.66 5.67
CA SER A 187 -7.84 6.29 6.73
C SER A 187 -8.44 7.65 6.36
N ALA A 188 -7.94 8.31 5.32
CA ALA A 188 -8.48 9.59 4.84
C ALA A 188 -8.15 9.79 3.36
N GLY A 189 -8.73 10.83 2.76
CA GLY A 189 -8.51 11.23 1.38
C GLY A 189 -9.81 11.58 0.68
N LYS A 190 -9.77 12.60 -0.19
CA LYS A 190 -10.94 12.99 -0.98
C LYS A 190 -11.12 12.08 -2.20
N VAL A 191 -10.03 11.84 -2.93
CA VAL A 191 -9.99 10.97 -4.10
C VAL A 191 -8.79 10.05 -4.01
N ILE A 192 -9.03 8.75 -4.20
CA ILE A 192 -8.00 7.74 -4.35
C ILE A 192 -8.20 7.02 -5.68
N GLU A 193 -7.21 7.09 -6.56
CA GLU A 193 -7.22 6.48 -7.88
C GLU A 193 -6.21 5.33 -7.92
N LEU A 194 -6.68 4.13 -8.23
CA LEU A 194 -5.89 2.90 -8.39
C LEU A 194 -6.04 2.40 -9.82
N LYS A 195 -4.98 2.49 -10.63
CA LYS A 195 -5.02 2.07 -12.04
C LYS A 195 -3.90 1.10 -12.38
N ASN A 196 -4.22 0.00 -13.06
CA ASN A 196 -3.27 -1.04 -13.46
C ASN A 196 -2.46 -1.54 -12.25
N ILE A 197 -3.12 -2.19 -11.31
CA ILE A 197 -2.54 -2.60 -10.03
C ILE A 197 -2.49 -4.11 -9.91
N TYR A 198 -1.28 -4.64 -9.71
CA TYR A 198 -1.10 -6.01 -9.24
C TYR A 198 -0.81 -6.01 -7.74
N HIS A 199 -1.55 -6.81 -6.97
CA HIS A 199 -1.33 -7.02 -5.56
C HIS A 199 -1.42 -8.50 -5.18
N ARG A 200 -0.38 -9.02 -4.51
CA ARG A 200 -0.39 -10.31 -3.81
C ARG A 200 0.02 -10.11 -2.37
N ALA A 201 -0.87 -10.41 -1.42
CA ALA A 201 -0.60 -10.20 -0.01
C ALA A 201 0.32 -11.28 0.58
N ASN A 202 -0.12 -12.54 0.62
CA ASN A 202 0.68 -13.64 1.16
C ASN A 202 1.73 -14.14 0.14
N THR A 203 3.01 -14.08 0.52
CA THR A 203 4.15 -14.60 -0.23
C THR A 203 5.06 -15.44 0.67
N PRO A 204 5.61 -16.56 0.18
CA PRO A 204 6.59 -17.34 0.96
C PRO A 204 7.80 -16.51 1.43
N SER A 205 8.22 -15.52 0.64
CA SER A 205 9.36 -14.67 1.00
C SER A 205 9.08 -13.84 2.25
N LEU A 206 7.90 -13.19 2.33
CA LEU A 206 7.56 -12.41 3.52
C LEU A 206 7.41 -13.30 4.76
N GLU A 207 6.80 -14.48 4.65
CA GLU A 207 6.63 -15.40 5.79
C GLU A 207 7.97 -15.86 6.38
N GLN A 208 9.04 -15.94 5.58
CA GLN A 208 10.37 -16.33 6.05
C GLN A 208 11.13 -15.18 6.73
N LYS A 209 10.73 -13.93 6.47
CA LYS A 209 11.42 -12.72 6.93
C LYS A 209 10.86 -12.20 8.26
N VAL A 210 9.87 -12.88 8.81
CA VAL A 210 9.19 -12.47 10.02
C VAL A 210 9.32 -13.52 11.11
N ASP A 211 9.54 -13.07 12.34
CA ASP A 211 9.51 -13.95 13.49
C ASP A 211 8.15 -14.65 13.59
N LYS A 212 8.20 -15.97 13.70
CA LYS A 212 7.01 -16.77 14.00
C LYS A 212 6.45 -16.35 15.34
N ARG A 213 5.13 -16.17 15.41
CA ARG A 213 4.48 -15.83 16.67
C ARG A 213 4.20 -17.08 17.47
N ASP A 214 4.49 -17.02 18.77
CA ASP A 214 4.20 -18.11 19.70
C ASP A 214 2.68 -18.37 19.85
N ILE A 215 1.85 -17.39 19.48
CA ILE A 215 0.38 -17.48 19.54
C ILE A 215 -0.24 -16.88 18.25
N GLY A 216 -0.94 -17.72 17.49
CA GLY A 216 -1.73 -17.31 16.32
C GLY A 216 -0.89 -17.06 15.06
N PRO A 217 -1.50 -16.57 13.97
CA PRO A 217 -0.80 -16.35 12.71
C PRO A 217 0.20 -15.19 12.81
N ASP A 218 1.30 -15.32 12.06
CA ASP A 218 2.41 -14.34 12.00
C ASP A 218 1.93 -12.93 11.61
N PHE A 219 0.80 -12.84 10.88
CA PHE A 219 0.12 -11.60 10.59
C PHE A 219 -1.36 -11.67 10.97
N HIS A 220 -1.85 -10.63 11.66
CA HIS A 220 -3.27 -10.42 11.89
C HIS A 220 -3.83 -9.48 10.81
N GLY A 221 -4.70 -10.02 9.95
CA GLY A 221 -5.42 -9.23 8.94
C GLY A 221 -4.54 -8.82 7.76
N ARG A 222 -4.68 -9.54 6.64
CA ARG A 222 -4.16 -9.11 5.33
C ARG A 222 -5.32 -8.78 4.43
N PHE A 223 -5.38 -7.53 4.00
CA PHE A 223 -6.47 -6.93 3.23
C PHE A 223 -5.96 -6.43 1.87
N PHE A 224 -6.87 -5.99 1.00
CA PHE A 224 -6.48 -5.15 -0.14
C PHE A 224 -6.39 -3.70 0.31
N ILE A 225 -7.49 -3.15 0.82
CA ILE A 225 -7.53 -1.82 1.44
C ILE A 225 -8.23 -1.93 2.79
N ASN A 226 -7.57 -1.42 3.84
CA ASN A 226 -8.13 -1.41 5.18
C ASN A 226 -8.33 0.01 5.72
N ASN A 227 -9.28 0.12 6.65
CA ASN A 227 -9.67 1.35 7.33
C ASN A 227 -10.10 2.49 6.39
N LEU A 228 -10.87 2.18 5.34
CA LEU A 228 -11.23 3.19 4.35
C LEU A 228 -12.11 4.30 4.94
N GLY A 229 -11.67 5.55 4.77
CA GLY A 229 -12.45 6.76 5.02
C GLY A 229 -12.64 7.13 6.49
N ASN A 230 -12.11 6.34 7.43
CA ASN A 230 -12.49 6.45 8.85
C ASN A 230 -11.97 7.67 9.62
N ARG A 231 -11.18 8.55 9.01
CA ARG A 231 -10.57 9.74 9.62
C ARG A 231 -10.58 10.95 8.68
N GLY A 232 -11.33 10.90 7.58
CA GLY A 232 -11.51 12.03 6.67
C GLY A 232 -12.61 12.97 7.15
N THR A 233 -12.60 14.22 6.66
CA THR A 233 -13.72 15.17 6.90
C THR A 233 -14.66 15.30 5.72
N THR A 234 -14.38 14.58 4.63
CA THR A 234 -15.19 14.53 3.40
C THR A 234 -15.40 13.10 2.94
N PRO A 235 -16.50 12.78 2.23
CA PRO A 235 -16.68 11.49 1.58
C PRO A 235 -15.49 11.13 0.68
N THR A 236 -14.99 9.90 0.80
CA THR A 236 -13.86 9.41 0.00
C THR A 236 -14.38 8.77 -1.28
N THR A 237 -13.89 9.24 -2.44
CA THR A 237 -14.09 8.56 -3.72
C THR A 237 -12.91 7.64 -4.01
N VAL A 238 -13.18 6.35 -4.21
CA VAL A 238 -12.19 5.36 -4.65
C VAL A 238 -12.51 4.93 -6.08
N ILE A 239 -11.55 5.11 -6.97
CA ILE A 239 -11.63 4.75 -8.39
C ILE A 239 -10.65 3.61 -8.65
N MET A 240 -11.12 2.48 -9.18
CA MET A 240 -10.32 1.28 -9.42
C MET A 240 -10.46 0.78 -10.85
N ASP A 241 -9.44 0.97 -11.68
CA ASP A 241 -9.45 0.46 -13.06
C ASP A 241 -8.30 -0.52 -13.29
N ASN A 242 -8.62 -1.70 -13.80
CA ASN A 242 -7.66 -2.79 -13.99
C ASN A 242 -6.89 -3.14 -12.70
N VAL A 243 -7.61 -3.71 -11.73
CA VAL A 243 -7.05 -4.06 -10.42
C VAL A 243 -7.12 -5.56 -10.19
N LEU A 244 -6.00 -6.17 -9.81
CA LEU A 244 -5.91 -7.56 -9.39
C LEU A 244 -5.36 -7.63 -7.97
N SER A 245 -6.12 -8.24 -7.05
CA SER A 245 -5.68 -8.49 -5.68
C SER A 245 -5.88 -9.96 -5.29
N ARG A 246 -4.87 -10.59 -4.68
CA ARG A 246 -4.91 -12.02 -4.32
C ARG A 246 -4.25 -12.39 -2.99
N ASP A 247 -4.61 -13.59 -2.51
CA ASP A 247 -3.98 -14.29 -1.39
C ASP A 247 -4.03 -13.51 -0.07
N MET A 248 -5.19 -12.90 0.21
CA MET A 248 -5.51 -12.19 1.45
C MET A 248 -6.02 -13.18 2.52
N SER A 249 -5.72 -12.93 3.80
CA SER A 249 -6.18 -13.80 4.89
C SER A 249 -7.56 -13.42 5.43
N ASP A 250 -8.04 -12.22 5.08
CA ASP A 250 -9.23 -11.55 5.61
C ASP A 250 -10.05 -10.90 4.47
N TYR A 251 -10.90 -9.92 4.79
CA TYR A 251 -11.63 -9.16 3.77
C TYR A 251 -10.70 -8.46 2.77
N ALA A 252 -11.18 -8.21 1.57
CA ALA A 252 -10.43 -7.40 0.61
C ALA A 252 -10.70 -5.91 0.84
N PHE A 253 -11.97 -5.51 0.93
CA PHE A 253 -12.37 -4.11 0.92
C PHE A 253 -13.49 -3.84 1.94
N GLN A 254 -13.32 -2.84 2.80
CA GLN A 254 -14.29 -2.52 3.86
C GLN A 254 -14.53 -1.01 3.92
N ALA A 255 -15.79 -0.60 3.82
CA ALA A 255 -16.22 0.73 4.26
C ALA A 255 -16.32 0.69 5.78
N GLN A 256 -15.42 1.40 6.47
CA GLN A 256 -15.38 1.41 7.93
C GLN A 256 -16.27 2.52 8.48
N ASP A 257 -16.67 2.45 9.74
CA ASP A 257 -17.30 3.53 10.51
C ASP A 257 -16.28 4.64 10.88
N ALA A 258 -16.77 5.84 11.17
CA ALA A 258 -15.96 6.99 11.56
C ALA A 258 -15.22 6.73 12.85
N ILE A 259 -14.05 7.33 12.95
CA ILE A 259 -13.40 7.64 14.21
C ILE A 259 -13.46 9.15 14.38
N GLY A 260 -14.44 9.63 15.14
CA GLY A 260 -14.74 11.06 15.33
C GLY A 260 -16.00 11.50 14.56
N ASP A 261 -16.09 12.78 14.19
CA ASP A 261 -17.34 13.41 13.72
C ASP A 261 -17.41 13.63 12.19
N GLY A 262 -16.64 12.87 11.39
CA GLY A 262 -16.58 13.05 9.93
C GLY A 262 -17.75 12.42 9.15
N PRO A 263 -18.14 12.93 7.97
CA PRO A 263 -19.16 12.35 7.11
C PRO A 263 -18.67 11.04 6.46
N MET A 264 -19.26 9.91 6.85
CA MET A 264 -18.78 8.58 6.48
C MET A 264 -19.57 7.98 5.34
N ASN A 265 -19.07 8.15 4.12
CA ASN A 265 -19.61 7.51 2.95
C ASN A 265 -18.49 7.32 1.93
N VAL A 266 -18.37 6.09 1.41
CA VAL A 266 -17.43 5.78 0.33
C VAL A 266 -18.20 5.83 -0.98
N ILE A 267 -17.65 6.50 -1.99
CA ILE A 267 -18.08 6.36 -3.37
C ILE A 267 -17.08 5.42 -4.04
N TRP A 268 -17.54 4.31 -4.60
CA TRP A 268 -16.69 3.32 -5.23
C TRP A 268 -17.02 3.20 -6.70
N LYS A 269 -16.05 3.53 -7.56
CA LYS A 269 -16.16 3.49 -9.01
C LYS A 269 -15.07 2.62 -9.62
N GLY A 270 -15.32 2.08 -10.82
CA GLY A 270 -14.26 1.40 -11.56
C GLY A 270 -14.68 0.30 -12.50
N ASP A 271 -13.68 -0.28 -13.14
CA ASP A 271 -13.83 -1.33 -14.13
C ASP A 271 -12.68 -2.36 -14.06
N MET A 272 -12.95 -3.60 -14.47
CA MET A 272 -11.99 -4.70 -14.51
C MET A 272 -11.28 -4.92 -13.16
N ILE A 273 -12.07 -5.23 -12.14
CA ILE A 273 -11.59 -5.53 -10.79
C ILE A 273 -11.66 -7.05 -10.57
N ALA A 274 -10.54 -7.65 -10.17
CA ALA A 274 -10.44 -9.08 -9.89
C ALA A 274 -9.83 -9.35 -8.52
N ILE A 275 -10.62 -9.97 -7.65
CA ILE A 275 -10.22 -10.35 -6.29
C ILE A 275 -10.30 -11.87 -6.17
N TYR A 276 -9.26 -12.52 -5.65
CA TYR A 276 -9.33 -13.98 -5.44
C TYR A 276 -8.46 -14.49 -4.29
N ASN A 277 -8.77 -15.69 -3.78
CA ASN A 277 -8.06 -16.30 -2.65
C ASN A 277 -8.03 -15.38 -1.41
N THR A 278 -9.20 -14.90 -0.98
CA THR A 278 -9.39 -13.98 0.14
C THR A 278 -10.20 -14.63 1.26
N ASN A 279 -10.18 -14.08 2.49
CA ASN A 279 -10.83 -14.66 3.67
C ASN A 279 -10.38 -16.11 3.94
N ARG A 280 -9.07 -16.36 3.83
CA ARG A 280 -8.53 -17.72 3.99
C ARG A 280 -8.58 -18.23 5.44
N VAL A 281 -8.57 -17.30 6.39
CA VAL A 281 -8.46 -17.61 7.84
C VAL A 281 -9.60 -16.96 8.63
N ARG A 282 -10.10 -15.80 8.19
CA ARG A 282 -11.01 -14.92 8.95
C ARG A 282 -12.03 -14.25 8.03
N ASP A 283 -13.11 -13.75 8.63
CA ASP A 283 -14.23 -12.97 8.06
C ASP A 283 -15.28 -13.67 7.17
N GLU A 284 -16.47 -13.07 7.16
CA GLU A 284 -17.69 -13.63 6.55
C GLU A 284 -17.97 -13.14 5.12
N ALA A 285 -17.29 -12.08 4.68
CA ALA A 285 -17.46 -11.51 3.35
C ALA A 285 -16.18 -10.92 2.76
N VAL A 286 -16.06 -10.91 1.42
CA VAL A 286 -14.94 -10.31 0.70
C VAL A 286 -14.99 -8.78 0.72
N ILE A 287 -16.17 -8.23 0.48
CA ILE A 287 -16.42 -6.79 0.48
C ILE A 287 -17.57 -6.51 1.45
N ARG A 288 -17.39 -5.56 2.38
CA ARG A 288 -18.37 -5.36 3.45
C ARG A 288 -18.48 -3.95 3.98
N ASP A 289 -19.63 -3.69 4.59
CA ASP A 289 -19.85 -2.57 5.50
C ASP A 289 -19.30 -2.91 6.90
N HIS A 290 -19.10 -1.90 7.74
CA HIS A 290 -18.74 -2.09 9.15
C HIS A 290 -19.24 -0.94 10.01
N GLY A 291 -19.94 -1.28 11.10
CA GLY A 291 -20.65 -0.27 11.90
C GLY A 291 -21.68 0.45 11.04
N VAL A 292 -21.71 1.78 11.09
CA VAL A 292 -22.56 2.58 10.19
C VAL A 292 -21.86 2.99 8.87
N GLY A 293 -20.61 2.57 8.67
CA GLY A 293 -19.85 2.84 7.44
C GLY A 293 -20.40 2.06 6.24
N LYS A 294 -20.53 2.75 5.09
CA LYS A 294 -21.13 2.17 3.87
C LYS A 294 -20.57 2.72 2.57
N PHE A 295 -20.82 2.00 1.49
CA PHE A 295 -20.65 2.46 0.12
C PHE A 295 -21.91 3.21 -0.33
N SER A 296 -21.84 4.53 -0.24
CA SER A 296 -22.95 5.44 -0.60
C SER A 296 -23.30 5.46 -2.08
N ASN A 297 -22.38 5.05 -2.94
CA ASN A 297 -22.64 4.87 -4.36
C ASN A 297 -21.57 3.94 -4.94
N ILE A 298 -22.01 2.77 -5.38
CA ILE A 298 -21.22 1.81 -6.16
C ILE A 298 -21.55 1.98 -7.63
N ASP A 299 -20.53 2.10 -8.48
CA ASP A 299 -20.65 2.36 -9.92
C ASP A 299 -19.55 1.55 -10.61
N ILE A 300 -19.81 0.24 -10.81
CA ILE A 300 -18.80 -0.72 -11.24
C ILE A 300 -19.23 -1.46 -12.50
N ASP A 301 -18.42 -1.39 -13.55
CA ASP A 301 -18.72 -2.08 -14.81
C ASP A 301 -18.49 -3.59 -14.68
N ARG A 302 -17.29 -3.99 -14.23
CA ARG A 302 -16.86 -5.39 -14.18
C ARG A 302 -16.11 -5.72 -12.89
N LEU A 303 -16.71 -6.59 -12.08
CA LEU A 303 -16.14 -7.12 -10.84
C LEU A 303 -16.10 -8.64 -10.85
N SER A 304 -15.00 -9.23 -10.38
CA SER A 304 -14.91 -10.67 -10.18
C SER A 304 -14.34 -11.06 -8.82
N ILE A 305 -14.98 -12.03 -8.15
CA ILE A 305 -14.57 -12.55 -6.84
C ILE A 305 -14.51 -14.08 -6.89
N HIS A 306 -13.34 -14.66 -6.65
CA HIS A 306 -13.15 -16.11 -6.79
C HIS A 306 -12.40 -16.75 -5.63
N ASN A 307 -12.67 -18.04 -5.38
CA ASN A 307 -11.94 -18.87 -4.43
C ASN A 307 -11.86 -18.24 -3.04
N SER A 308 -13.01 -17.96 -2.44
CA SER A 308 -13.12 -17.46 -1.07
C SER A 308 -14.00 -18.39 -0.25
N LYS A 309 -13.69 -18.61 1.02
CA LYS A 309 -14.58 -19.35 1.93
C LYS A 309 -15.72 -18.48 2.46
N ALA A 310 -15.74 -17.21 2.09
CA ALA A 310 -16.71 -16.21 2.51
C ALA A 310 -17.71 -15.90 1.41
N LYS A 311 -18.77 -15.18 1.77
CA LYS A 311 -19.70 -14.56 0.82
C LYS A 311 -18.99 -13.45 0.03
N ALA A 312 -19.51 -13.11 -1.14
CA ALA A 312 -18.98 -11.96 -1.90
C ALA A 312 -19.20 -10.64 -1.13
N PHE A 313 -20.41 -10.42 -0.65
CA PHE A 313 -20.84 -9.16 -0.05
C PHE A 313 -21.49 -9.34 1.31
N MET A 314 -21.29 -8.33 2.17
CA MET A 314 -22.08 -8.12 3.38
C MET A 314 -22.32 -6.62 3.55
N PHE A 315 -23.31 -6.14 2.80
CA PHE A 315 -23.78 -4.77 2.84
C PHE A 315 -25.03 -4.64 3.71
N THR A 316 -25.11 -3.57 4.49
CA THR A 316 -26.30 -3.26 5.30
C THR A 316 -27.17 -2.23 4.58
N SER A 317 -26.56 -1.17 4.05
CA SER A 317 -27.29 -0.08 3.37
C SER A 317 -26.46 0.58 2.26
N SER A 318 -25.49 -0.16 1.72
CA SER A 318 -24.78 0.25 0.51
C SER A 318 -25.71 0.20 -0.70
N GLN A 319 -25.50 1.12 -1.64
CA GLN A 319 -26.37 1.31 -2.81
C GLN A 319 -25.53 1.54 -4.07
N GLY A 320 -26.14 1.31 -5.23
CA GLY A 320 -25.52 1.58 -6.53
C GLY A 320 -25.74 0.44 -7.53
N THR A 321 -24.81 0.28 -8.46
CA THR A 321 -24.89 -0.70 -9.54
C THR A 321 -23.54 -1.38 -9.78
N ILE A 322 -23.61 -2.69 -10.02
CA ILE A 322 -22.55 -3.50 -10.60
C ILE A 322 -23.09 -4.10 -11.89
N ASP A 323 -22.52 -3.74 -13.03
CA ASP A 323 -23.06 -4.19 -14.32
C ASP A 323 -22.81 -5.68 -14.54
N THR A 324 -21.56 -6.14 -14.40
CA THR A 324 -21.22 -7.55 -14.52
C THR A 324 -20.44 -8.03 -13.31
N PHE A 325 -20.98 -9.04 -12.63
CA PHE A 325 -20.35 -9.72 -11.52
C PHE A 325 -20.09 -11.19 -11.82
N ASN A 326 -18.82 -11.58 -11.95
CA ASN A 326 -18.42 -12.97 -12.09
C ASN A 326 -17.94 -13.52 -10.74
N HIS A 327 -18.43 -14.70 -10.34
CA HIS A 327 -17.92 -15.32 -9.12
C HIS A 327 -17.96 -16.83 -9.17
N SER A 328 -17.00 -17.47 -8.50
CA SER A 328 -17.00 -18.92 -8.32
C SER A 328 -16.25 -19.32 -7.07
N ASN A 329 -16.61 -20.47 -6.49
CA ASN A 329 -16.04 -20.99 -5.26
C ASN A 329 -16.06 -19.93 -4.13
N THR A 330 -17.21 -19.29 -3.95
CA THR A 330 -17.55 -18.43 -2.81
C THR A 330 -18.68 -19.08 -2.01
N ASP A 331 -18.92 -18.67 -0.77
CA ASP A 331 -20.08 -19.12 0.04
C ASP A 331 -21.39 -18.42 -0.41
N GLY A 332 -21.57 -18.27 -1.72
CA GLY A 332 -22.61 -17.48 -2.34
C GLY A 332 -22.31 -15.98 -2.40
N ILE A 333 -23.33 -15.21 -2.79
CA ILE A 333 -23.23 -13.76 -2.99
C ILE A 333 -23.32 -12.98 -1.67
N GLY A 334 -24.07 -13.49 -0.69
CA GLY A 334 -24.33 -12.79 0.58
C GLY A 334 -25.34 -11.66 0.46
N ASN A 335 -25.22 -10.65 1.33
CA ASN A 335 -26.12 -9.50 1.32
C ASN A 335 -25.52 -8.38 0.47
N ALA A 336 -26.17 -8.03 -0.63
CA ALA A 336 -25.77 -6.94 -1.52
C ALA A 336 -26.42 -5.59 -1.18
N GLY A 337 -27.22 -5.49 -0.10
CA GLY A 337 -27.91 -4.25 0.24
C GLY A 337 -28.83 -3.78 -0.90
N ASP A 338 -28.80 -2.48 -1.19
CA ASP A 338 -29.56 -1.84 -2.27
C ASP A 338 -28.74 -1.74 -3.57
N VAL A 339 -27.68 -2.55 -3.71
CA VAL A 339 -26.85 -2.59 -4.91
C VAL A 339 -27.51 -3.48 -5.96
N THR A 340 -27.81 -2.90 -7.12
CA THR A 340 -28.31 -3.67 -8.27
C THR A 340 -27.14 -4.38 -8.96
N ILE A 341 -27.27 -5.68 -9.22
CA ILE A 341 -26.29 -6.46 -9.98
C ILE A 341 -26.96 -6.89 -11.28
N ASN A 342 -26.62 -6.24 -12.40
CA ASN A 342 -27.34 -6.40 -13.67
C ASN A 342 -27.10 -7.79 -14.28
N ALA A 343 -25.85 -8.27 -14.26
CA ALA A 343 -25.50 -9.62 -14.69
C ALA A 343 -24.71 -10.34 -13.58
N ASN A 344 -25.35 -11.29 -12.89
CA ASN A 344 -24.72 -12.13 -11.87
C ASN A 344 -24.36 -13.51 -12.45
N ASN A 345 -23.07 -13.73 -12.69
CA ASN A 345 -22.55 -14.85 -13.45
C ASN A 345 -21.76 -15.83 -12.55
N GLN A 346 -22.49 -16.71 -11.87
CA GLN A 346 -21.89 -17.78 -11.08
C GLN A 346 -21.18 -18.82 -11.98
N GLY A 347 -19.97 -19.23 -11.60
CA GLY A 347 -19.19 -20.26 -12.28
C GLY A 347 -18.38 -19.77 -13.49
N GLN A 348 -18.56 -18.51 -13.91
CA GLN A 348 -17.75 -17.92 -14.98
C GLN A 348 -16.29 -17.72 -14.57
N GLU A 349 -15.42 -17.59 -15.56
CA GLU A 349 -14.02 -17.28 -15.30
C GLU A 349 -13.84 -15.88 -14.71
N ARG A 350 -12.78 -15.77 -13.92
CA ARG A 350 -12.31 -14.50 -13.37
C ARG A 350 -11.90 -13.55 -14.49
N PHE A 351 -12.20 -12.26 -14.32
CA PHE A 351 -11.65 -11.25 -15.22
C PHE A 351 -10.12 -11.26 -15.19
N SER A 352 -9.51 -10.87 -16.30
CA SER A 352 -8.06 -10.74 -16.44
C SER A 352 -7.68 -9.27 -16.69
N PRO A 353 -7.62 -8.45 -15.62
CA PRO A 353 -7.19 -7.06 -15.70
C PRO A 353 -5.80 -6.92 -16.33
N SER A 354 -5.57 -5.83 -17.08
CA SER A 354 -4.23 -5.48 -17.57
C SER A 354 -3.42 -4.85 -16.44
N VAL A 355 -2.53 -5.65 -15.82
CA VAL A 355 -1.73 -5.24 -14.66
C VAL A 355 -0.25 -5.46 -14.93
N PRO A 356 0.64 -4.63 -14.37
CA PRO A 356 2.07 -4.78 -14.59
C PRO A 356 2.62 -6.05 -13.97
N SER A 357 3.62 -6.61 -14.62
CA SER A 357 4.56 -7.56 -14.07
C SER A 357 5.68 -6.84 -13.30
N ILE A 358 6.36 -7.58 -12.43
CA ILE A 358 7.51 -7.07 -11.67
C ILE A 358 8.65 -6.54 -12.57
N LYS A 359 8.75 -6.99 -13.83
CA LYS A 359 9.80 -6.59 -14.78
C LYS A 359 9.50 -5.25 -15.47
N GLU A 360 8.24 -4.81 -15.46
CA GLU A 360 7.79 -3.59 -16.15
C GLU A 360 7.85 -2.34 -15.27
N VAL A 361 8.06 -2.49 -13.96
CA VAL A 361 7.98 -1.40 -12.98
C VAL A 361 9.17 -1.39 -12.01
N GLY A 362 9.44 -0.23 -11.42
CA GLY A 362 10.57 0.00 -10.53
C GLY A 362 11.92 0.11 -11.25
N VAL A 363 13.00 0.04 -10.48
CA VAL A 363 14.38 -0.12 -10.96
C VAL A 363 14.84 -1.56 -10.67
N SER A 364 15.35 -2.26 -11.71
CA SER A 364 15.69 -3.70 -11.81
C SER A 364 16.52 -4.28 -10.64
N SER A 365 16.69 -5.60 -10.45
CA SER A 365 16.02 -6.81 -10.94
C SER A 365 15.74 -7.69 -9.72
N VAL A 366 14.52 -7.63 -9.19
CA VAL A 366 14.10 -8.57 -8.15
C VAL A 366 14.13 -9.96 -8.80
N ALA A 367 14.98 -10.87 -8.30
CA ALA A 367 15.07 -12.22 -8.83
C ALA A 367 13.68 -12.88 -8.70
N SER A 368 12.98 -13.04 -9.82
CA SER A 368 11.68 -13.69 -9.86
C SER A 368 11.88 -15.18 -9.65
N GLY A 369 11.79 -15.64 -8.40
CA GLY A 369 11.63 -17.06 -8.08
C GLY A 369 10.22 -17.59 -8.38
N GLU A 370 9.31 -16.75 -8.84
CA GLU A 370 7.94 -17.15 -9.15
C GLU A 370 7.52 -16.52 -10.49
N ASP A 371 7.72 -17.27 -11.58
CA ASP A 371 7.03 -17.01 -12.84
C ASP A 371 5.53 -17.18 -12.63
N VAL A 372 4.79 -16.08 -12.74
CA VAL A 372 3.34 -16.11 -12.86
C VAL A 372 3.05 -16.59 -14.28
N THR A 373 2.59 -17.83 -14.41
CA THR A 373 1.88 -18.30 -15.61
C THR A 373 0.63 -17.44 -15.79
N VAL A 374 0.78 -16.36 -16.56
CA VAL A 374 -0.36 -15.71 -17.21
C VAL A 374 -0.75 -16.65 -18.34
N ASN A 375 -1.92 -17.29 -18.22
CA ASN A 375 -2.50 -18.11 -19.28
C ASN A 375 -2.60 -17.27 -20.57
N SER A 376 -1.60 -17.40 -21.45
CA SER A 376 -1.75 -17.05 -22.85
C SER A 376 -2.66 -18.13 -23.45
N GLY A 377 -3.95 -17.80 -23.55
CA GLY A 377 -4.92 -18.63 -24.24
C GLY A 377 -4.39 -19.01 -25.62
N ASN A 378 -4.15 -20.31 -25.81
CA ASN A 378 -3.80 -20.88 -27.10
C ASN A 378 -4.92 -20.58 -28.09
N ARG A 379 -4.68 -19.65 -29.02
CA ARG A 379 -5.36 -19.64 -30.31
C ARG A 379 -4.93 -20.91 -31.05
N LYS A 380 -5.81 -21.89 -31.16
CA LYS A 380 -5.71 -22.89 -32.23
C LYS A 380 -6.52 -22.43 -33.43
N ARG A 381 -5.86 -22.49 -34.58
CA ARG A 381 -6.45 -22.49 -35.92
C ARG A 381 -7.26 -23.76 -36.14
#